data_AF-A0A5C4XS21-F1
#
_entry.id   AF-A0A5C4XS21-F1
#
_cell.length_a   1.000
_cell.length_b   1.000
_cell.length_c   1.000
_cell.angle_alpha   90.00
_cell.angle_beta   90.00
_cell.angle_gamma   90.00
#
_symmetry.space_group_name_H-M   'P 1'
#
loop_
_entity.id
_entity.type
_entity.pdbx_description
1 polymer ?
#
loop_
_entity_poly.entity_id
_entity_poly.type
_entity_poly.pdbx_seq_one_letter_code
_entity_poly.pdbx_strand_id
1 'polypeptide(L)'
;MAAEIEPILRHSDRQFFHVTVADKRWRVAPSIATRASFDAVRRKVRSSIQKLRDEGYNPIFVAAFEMSGDRNLRNDYAFEPHVHILIGGVPELALKGAFQVRLPRASKGRDKPLRVVDVPTDQLGYLLGYLTKMKPQDRVQYISKGRKNRNTNRMPPAEADHWLRCMATMPIAQTIQFGGFAKPVTSRFSHLEMATIIGDLK
;
A
#
# COMPACT_ATOMS: atom_id res chain seq x y z
N MET A 1 5.90 -15.31 -3.84
CA MET A 1 4.83 -14.90 -2.89
C MET A 1 3.42 -15.09 -3.44
N ALA A 2 3.10 -14.56 -4.63
CA ALA A 2 1.76 -14.71 -5.22
C ALA A 2 1.36 -16.19 -5.38
N ALA A 3 2.27 -17.04 -5.87
CA ALA A 3 2.01 -18.47 -6.12
C ALA A 3 1.65 -19.30 -4.87
N GLU A 4 2.05 -18.89 -3.67
CA GLU A 4 1.73 -19.64 -2.43
C GLU A 4 0.40 -19.21 -1.81
N ILE A 5 0.06 -17.93 -1.91
CA ILE A 5 -1.13 -17.35 -1.28
C ILE A 5 -2.34 -17.41 -2.23
N GLU A 6 -2.12 -17.21 -3.53
CA GLU A 6 -3.18 -17.19 -4.53
C GLU A 6 -4.08 -18.44 -4.48
N PRO A 7 -3.55 -19.69 -4.40
CA PRO A 7 -4.40 -20.86 -4.31
C PRO A 7 -5.28 -20.84 -3.07
N ILE A 8 -4.76 -20.40 -1.92
CA ILE A 8 -5.51 -20.32 -0.66
C ILE A 8 -6.65 -19.30 -0.77
N LEU A 9 -6.39 -18.16 -1.40
CA LEU A 9 -7.41 -17.12 -1.57
C LEU A 9 -8.48 -17.52 -2.59
N ARG A 10 -8.08 -18.13 -3.72
CA ARG A 10 -8.99 -18.57 -4.78
C ARG A 10 -9.98 -19.64 -4.33
N HIS A 11 -9.55 -20.54 -3.45
CA HIS A 11 -10.41 -21.60 -2.89
C HIS A 11 -11.20 -21.14 -1.66
N SER A 12 -11.15 -19.84 -1.32
CA SER A 12 -12.01 -19.30 -0.27
C SER A 12 -13.30 -18.76 -0.89
N ASP A 13 -14.46 -19.10 -0.32
CA ASP A 13 -15.78 -18.58 -0.72
C ASP A 13 -15.98 -17.11 -0.29
N ARG A 14 -14.92 -16.32 -0.27
CA ARG A 14 -14.88 -14.97 0.26
C ARG A 14 -14.80 -13.96 -0.87
N GLN A 15 -15.55 -12.88 -0.73
CA GLN A 15 -15.33 -11.68 -1.54
C GLN A 15 -14.03 -10.99 -1.10
N PHE A 16 -13.27 -10.50 -2.08
CA PHE A 16 -12.01 -9.80 -1.88
C PHE A 16 -12.09 -8.35 -2.36
N PHE A 17 -11.37 -7.49 -1.66
CA PHE A 17 -11.25 -6.07 -1.97
C PHE A 17 -9.80 -5.63 -1.99
N HIS A 18 -9.49 -4.70 -2.89
CA HIS A 18 -8.27 -3.90 -2.88
C HIS A 18 -8.55 -2.60 -2.13
N VAL A 19 -7.96 -2.48 -0.94
CA VAL A 19 -8.01 -1.28 -0.11
C VAL A 19 -6.70 -0.52 -0.28
N THR A 20 -6.78 0.73 -0.73
CA THR A 20 -5.62 1.64 -0.76
C THR A 20 -5.84 2.74 0.26
N VAL A 21 -4.86 2.95 1.15
CA VAL A 21 -4.88 4.02 2.15
C VAL A 21 -3.66 4.92 1.99
N ALA A 22 -3.88 6.19 1.65
CA ALA A 22 -2.86 7.19 1.45
C ALA A 22 -3.34 8.55 1.97
N ASP A 23 -2.81 9.00 3.12
CA ASP A 23 -3.16 10.29 3.71
C ASP A 23 -2.04 11.30 3.46
N LYS A 24 -2.40 12.48 2.94
CA LYS A 24 -1.46 13.59 2.68
C LYS A 24 -0.71 14.05 3.93
N ARG A 25 -1.27 13.82 5.13
CA ARG A 25 -0.60 14.14 6.40
C ARG A 25 0.58 13.23 6.72
N TRP A 26 0.70 12.10 6.06
CA TRP A 26 1.85 11.20 6.21
C TRP A 26 2.99 11.55 5.26
N ARG A 27 2.83 12.59 4.44
CA ARG A 27 3.86 13.02 3.51
C ARG A 27 5.11 13.47 4.26
N VAL A 28 6.25 13.13 3.66
CA VAL A 28 7.57 13.42 4.22
C VAL A 28 8.46 13.97 3.12
N ALA A 29 9.36 14.89 3.48
CA ALA A 29 10.35 15.38 2.53
C ALA A 29 11.34 14.24 2.18
N PRO A 30 11.78 14.12 0.91
CA PRO A 30 12.68 13.04 0.49
C PRO A 30 13.97 12.94 1.32
N SER A 31 14.56 14.09 1.67
CA SER A 31 15.82 14.17 2.40
C SER A 31 15.77 13.59 3.82
N ILE A 32 14.58 13.47 4.42
CA ILE A 32 14.39 12.97 5.79
C ILE A 32 13.54 11.68 5.82
N ALA A 33 13.21 11.13 4.66
CA ALA A 33 12.41 9.92 4.57
C ALA A 33 13.21 8.72 5.09
N THR A 34 12.60 7.98 6.01
CA THR A 34 13.20 6.78 6.62
C THR A 34 12.14 5.69 6.78
N ARG A 35 12.54 4.49 7.20
CA ARG A 35 11.59 3.42 7.55
C ARG A 35 10.50 3.83 8.56
N ALA A 36 10.77 4.84 9.40
CA ALA A 36 9.81 5.35 10.39
C ALA A 36 8.68 6.17 9.76
N SER A 37 8.86 6.66 8.52
CA SER A 37 7.81 7.35 7.77
C SER A 37 6.57 6.46 7.54
N PHE A 38 6.72 5.14 7.63
CA PHE A 38 5.62 4.18 7.51
C PHE A 38 4.84 3.93 8.81
N ASP A 39 5.31 4.43 9.95
CA ASP A 39 4.73 4.05 11.26
C ASP A 39 3.28 4.50 11.40
N ALA A 40 2.93 5.68 10.87
CA ALA A 40 1.55 6.14 10.86
C ALA A 40 0.65 5.23 10.03
N VAL A 41 1.13 4.79 8.86
CA VAL A 41 0.41 3.86 7.97
C VAL A 41 0.23 2.51 8.65
N ARG A 42 1.28 1.95 9.25
CA ARG A 42 1.24 0.67 9.99
C ARG A 42 0.31 0.73 11.18
N ARG A 43 0.34 1.82 11.96
CA ARG A 43 -0.60 2.04 13.06
C ARG A 43 -2.04 2.06 12.54
N LYS A 44 -2.29 2.72 11.41
CA LYS A 44 -3.61 2.74 10.78
C LYS A 44 -4.06 1.33 10.41
N VAL A 45 -3.25 0.56 9.69
CA VAL A 45 -3.56 -0.84 9.33
C VAL A 45 -3.87 -1.67 10.56
N ARG A 46 -2.99 -1.63 11.58
CA ARG A 46 -3.17 -2.39 12.82
C ARG A 46 -4.48 -2.04 13.50
N SER A 47 -4.76 -0.75 13.69
CA SER A 47 -6.00 -0.29 14.35
C SER A 47 -7.25 -0.67 13.55
N SER A 48 -7.21 -0.60 12.22
CA SER A 48 -8.32 -0.98 11.36
C SER A 48 -8.59 -2.48 11.35
N ILE A 49 -7.54 -3.31 11.28
CA ILE A 49 -7.69 -4.77 11.37
C ILE A 49 -8.20 -5.18 12.75
N GLN A 50 -7.70 -4.57 13.82
CA GLN A 50 -8.20 -4.84 15.17
C GLN A 50 -9.68 -4.47 15.28
N LYS A 51 -10.07 -3.28 14.82
CA LYS A 51 -11.48 -2.86 14.81
C LYS A 51 -12.39 -3.84 14.08
N LEU A 52 -11.97 -4.36 12.91
CA LEU A 52 -12.75 -5.36 12.19
C LEU A 52 -12.91 -6.66 13.00
N ARG A 53 -11.88 -7.08 13.72
CA ARG A 53 -11.96 -8.25 14.62
C ARG A 53 -12.88 -8.00 15.81
N ASP A 54 -12.81 -6.81 16.39
CA ASP A 54 -13.69 -6.40 17.49
C ASP A 54 -15.16 -6.36 17.06
N GLU A 55 -15.43 -6.07 15.78
CA GLU A 55 -16.76 -6.13 15.14
C GLU A 55 -17.17 -7.57 14.73
N GLY A 56 -16.37 -8.59 15.05
CA GLY A 56 -16.69 -10.00 14.80
C GLY A 56 -16.25 -10.54 13.44
N TYR A 57 -15.52 -9.75 12.63
CA TYR A 57 -15.00 -10.22 11.35
C TYR A 57 -13.69 -11.01 11.50
N ASN A 58 -13.45 -11.94 10.58
CA ASN A 58 -12.23 -12.73 10.50
C ASN A 58 -11.46 -12.43 9.19
N PRO A 59 -10.86 -11.24 9.05
CA PRO A 59 -10.21 -10.82 7.81
C PRO A 59 -9.00 -11.69 7.47
N ILE A 60 -8.93 -12.14 6.22
CA ILE A 60 -7.69 -12.62 5.60
C ILE A 60 -7.14 -11.49 4.76
N PHE A 61 -5.86 -11.15 4.92
CA PHE A 61 -5.28 -10.03 4.20
C PHE A 61 -3.79 -10.15 3.90
N VAL A 62 -3.40 -9.45 2.83
CA VAL A 62 -2.01 -9.14 2.44
C VAL A 62 -1.91 -7.63 2.30
N ALA A 63 -1.06 -7.00 3.11
CA ALA A 63 -0.81 -5.56 3.09
C ALA A 63 0.62 -5.28 2.61
N ALA A 64 0.77 -4.49 1.54
CA ALA A 64 2.04 -4.02 1.03
C ALA A 64 2.19 -2.51 1.32
N PHE A 65 3.26 -2.16 2.03
CA PHE A 65 3.63 -0.79 2.35
C PHE A 65 4.55 -0.23 1.28
N GLU A 66 4.13 0.86 0.66
CA GLU A 66 4.80 1.47 -0.48
C GLU A 66 5.02 2.96 -0.23
N MET A 67 6.04 3.52 -0.86
CA MET A 67 6.30 4.95 -0.88
C MET A 67 6.28 5.42 -2.33
N SER A 68 5.43 6.40 -2.64
CA SER A 68 5.39 7.05 -3.95
C SER A 68 5.80 8.51 -3.84
N GLY A 69 6.30 9.11 -4.91
CA GLY A 69 6.45 10.56 -5.01
C GLY A 69 5.16 11.27 -5.38
N ASP A 70 4.96 12.50 -4.91
CA ASP A 70 3.93 13.41 -5.44
C ASP A 70 4.43 14.85 -5.43
N ARG A 71 4.00 15.63 -6.44
CA ARG A 71 4.22 17.07 -6.51
C ARG A 71 2.93 17.81 -6.19
N ASN A 72 3.00 18.74 -5.25
CA ASN A 72 1.87 19.64 -5.05
C ASN A 72 1.78 20.68 -6.19
N LEU A 73 0.74 21.52 -6.17
CA LEU A 73 0.54 22.55 -7.20
C LEU A 73 1.62 23.65 -7.21
N ARG A 74 2.42 23.76 -6.14
CA ARG A 74 3.57 24.67 -6.01
C ARG A 74 4.88 24.01 -6.43
N ASN A 75 4.82 22.80 -6.98
CA ASN A 75 5.95 21.98 -7.39
C ASN A 75 6.80 21.44 -6.22
N ASP A 76 6.33 21.54 -4.98
CA ASP A 76 6.99 20.91 -3.84
C ASP A 76 6.83 19.40 -3.96
N TYR A 77 7.96 18.69 -3.91
CA TYR A 77 8.02 17.25 -4.02
C TYR A 77 8.04 16.62 -2.62
N ALA A 78 7.18 15.64 -2.41
CA ALA A 78 7.14 14.89 -1.16
C ALA A 78 6.92 13.41 -1.44
N PHE A 79 7.48 12.57 -0.59
CA PHE A 79 7.12 11.17 -0.54
C PHE A 79 5.82 10.97 0.23
N GLU A 80 5.00 10.06 -0.26
CA GLU A 80 3.72 9.66 0.30
C GLU A 80 3.77 8.17 0.66
N PRO A 81 4.10 7.83 1.93
CA PRO A 81 3.98 6.47 2.41
C PRO A 81 2.50 6.09 2.45
N HIS A 82 2.19 4.91 1.92
CA HIS A 82 0.83 4.40 1.81
C HIS A 82 0.83 2.88 1.86
N VAL A 83 -0.37 2.31 1.85
CA VAL A 83 -0.55 0.86 1.87
C VAL A 83 -1.59 0.44 0.84
N HIS A 84 -1.29 -0.67 0.17
CA HIS A 84 -2.21 -1.43 -0.63
C HIS A 84 -2.52 -2.74 0.07
N ILE A 85 -3.79 -3.08 0.23
CA ILE A 85 -4.23 -4.25 1.00
C ILE A 85 -5.19 -5.05 0.13
N LEU A 86 -4.86 -6.32 -0.11
CA LEU A 86 -5.85 -7.30 -0.53
C LEU A 86 -6.47 -7.90 0.72
N ILE A 87 -7.79 -7.79 0.89
CA ILE A 87 -8.51 -8.23 2.09
C ILE A 87 -9.81 -8.94 1.72
N GLY A 88 -10.10 -10.06 2.37
CA GLY A 88 -11.34 -10.82 2.18
C GLY A 88 -11.99 -11.28 3.47
N GLY A 89 -13.28 -11.62 3.37
CA GLY A 89 -14.12 -12.01 4.52
C GLY A 89 -14.66 -10.82 5.33
N VAL A 90 -14.72 -9.63 4.71
CA VAL A 90 -15.25 -8.40 5.30
C VAL A 90 -16.04 -7.63 4.24
N PRO A 91 -17.26 -7.14 4.52
CA PRO A 91 -18.04 -6.36 3.57
C PRO A 91 -17.43 -4.97 3.33
N GLU A 92 -17.64 -4.42 2.13
CA GLU A 92 -17.09 -3.11 1.73
C GLU A 92 -17.41 -1.98 2.71
N LEU A 93 -18.64 -1.96 3.26
CA LEU A 93 -19.07 -0.93 4.21
C LEU A 93 -18.23 -0.95 5.50
N ALA A 94 -17.96 -2.15 6.04
CA ALA A 94 -17.13 -2.32 7.22
C ALA A 94 -15.67 -1.93 6.92
N LEU A 95 -15.15 -2.26 5.75
CA LEU A 95 -13.82 -1.80 5.31
C LEU A 95 -13.74 -0.27 5.26
N LYS A 96 -14.76 0.39 4.68
CA LYS A 96 -14.84 1.86 4.66
C LYS A 96 -14.87 2.46 6.07
N GLY A 97 -15.64 1.85 6.98
CA GLY A 97 -15.75 2.28 8.37
C GLY A 97 -14.47 2.05 9.20
N ALA A 98 -13.76 0.95 8.97
CA ALA A 98 -12.54 0.63 9.70
C ALA A 98 -11.34 1.44 9.20
N PHE A 99 -11.19 1.57 7.88
CA PHE A 99 -10.06 2.29 7.26
C PHE A 99 -10.29 3.79 7.09
N GLN A 100 -11.42 4.32 7.57
CA GLN A 100 -11.73 5.75 7.50
C GLN A 100 -10.60 6.61 8.10
N VAL A 101 -10.22 7.64 7.36
CA VAL A 101 -9.28 8.66 7.79
C VAL A 101 -10.07 9.95 8.05
N ARG A 102 -10.00 10.49 9.27
CA ARG A 102 -10.68 11.73 9.62
C ARG A 102 -10.01 12.91 8.91
N LEU A 103 -10.77 13.62 8.08
CA LEU A 103 -10.33 14.80 7.35
C LEU A 103 -10.94 16.08 7.95
N PRO A 104 -10.19 17.19 8.00
CA PRO A 104 -10.74 18.51 8.28
C PRO A 104 -11.85 18.87 7.30
N ARG A 105 -12.83 19.69 7.72
CA ARG A 105 -13.97 20.10 6.87
C ARG A 105 -13.53 20.64 5.51
N ALA A 106 -12.49 21.49 5.49
CA ALA A 106 -11.94 22.10 4.27
C ALA A 106 -11.32 21.12 3.28
N SER A 107 -11.02 19.87 3.68
CA SER A 107 -10.45 18.84 2.80
C SER A 107 -11.43 17.76 2.42
N LYS A 108 -12.65 17.76 2.99
CA LYS A 108 -13.70 16.79 2.63
C LYS A 108 -14.10 16.95 1.16
N GLY A 109 -14.28 15.84 0.46
CA GLY A 109 -14.65 15.81 -0.97
C GLY A 109 -13.46 16.01 -1.93
N ARG A 110 -12.44 16.78 -1.54
CA ARG A 110 -11.20 16.96 -2.29
C ARG A 110 -10.22 15.81 -2.08
N ASP A 111 -9.96 15.47 -0.83
CA ASP A 111 -8.99 14.42 -0.49
C ASP A 111 -9.74 13.09 -0.33
N LYS A 112 -9.27 12.06 -1.04
CA LYS A 112 -9.82 10.69 -0.99
C LYS A 112 -8.74 9.73 -0.50
N PRO A 113 -8.43 9.74 0.81
CA PRO A 113 -7.33 8.97 1.37
C PRO A 113 -7.59 7.47 1.43
N LEU A 114 -8.84 7.05 1.20
CA LEU A 114 -9.26 5.67 1.18
C LEU A 114 -9.93 5.36 -0.16
N ARG A 115 -9.49 4.27 -0.78
CA ARG A 115 -10.17 3.66 -1.93
C ARG A 115 -10.37 2.18 -1.62
N VAL A 116 -11.58 1.68 -1.86
CA VAL A 116 -11.92 0.27 -1.77
C VAL A 116 -12.48 -0.14 -3.13
N VAL A 117 -11.94 -1.18 -3.72
CA VAL A 117 -12.36 -1.70 -5.03
C VAL A 117 -12.56 -3.20 -4.90
N ASP A 118 -13.66 -3.72 -5.43
CA ASP A 118 -13.88 -5.16 -5.52
C ASP A 118 -12.83 -5.82 -6.42
N VAL A 119 -12.37 -7.01 -6.04
CA VAL A 119 -11.36 -7.76 -6.77
C VAL A 119 -11.96 -9.09 -7.19
N PRO A 120 -12.26 -9.24 -8.50
CA PRO A 120 -12.67 -10.53 -9.05
C PRO A 120 -11.64 -11.63 -8.75
N THR A 121 -12.12 -12.83 -8.47
CA THR A 121 -11.28 -13.98 -8.07
C THR A 121 -10.20 -14.30 -9.12
N ASP A 122 -10.50 -14.13 -10.40
CA ASP A 122 -9.57 -14.31 -11.51
C ASP A 122 -8.41 -13.31 -11.53
N GLN A 123 -8.59 -12.13 -10.93
CA GLN A 123 -7.58 -11.07 -10.84
C GLN A 123 -6.70 -11.13 -9.58
N LEU A 124 -6.94 -12.08 -8.66
CA LEU A 124 -6.18 -12.18 -7.41
C LEU A 124 -4.67 -12.33 -7.65
N GLY A 125 -4.26 -13.19 -8.59
CA GLY A 125 -2.84 -13.37 -8.94
C GLY A 125 -2.19 -12.09 -9.49
N TYR A 126 -2.90 -11.36 -10.36
CA TYR A 126 -2.44 -10.08 -10.89
C TYR A 126 -2.25 -9.05 -9.78
N LEU A 127 -3.23 -8.93 -8.88
CA LEU A 127 -3.15 -7.98 -7.77
C LEU A 127 -2.04 -8.36 -6.79
N LEU A 128 -1.87 -9.63 -6.47
CA LEU A 128 -0.74 -10.10 -5.64
C LEU A 128 0.59 -9.75 -6.28
N GLY A 129 0.75 -9.99 -7.60
CA GLY A 129 1.94 -9.56 -8.34
C GLY A 129 2.17 -8.05 -8.28
N TYR A 130 1.11 -7.25 -8.42
CA TYR A 130 1.16 -5.81 -8.24
C TYR A 130 1.60 -5.40 -6.83
N LEU A 131 1.05 -6.01 -5.77
CA LEU A 131 1.41 -5.71 -4.37
C LEU A 131 2.88 -6.03 -4.06
N THR A 132 3.47 -7.00 -4.76
CA THR A 132 4.90 -7.35 -4.60
C THR A 132 5.86 -6.47 -5.40
N LYS A 133 5.32 -5.60 -6.26
CA LYS A 133 6.12 -4.75 -7.14
C LYS A 133 6.61 -3.53 -6.37
N MET A 134 7.86 -3.56 -5.93
CA MET A 134 8.53 -2.39 -5.35
C MET A 134 9.22 -1.60 -6.46
N LYS A 135 8.66 -0.45 -6.88
CA LYS A 135 9.31 0.44 -7.87
C LYS A 135 9.23 1.91 -7.45
N PRO A 136 10.28 2.71 -7.68
CA PRO A 136 10.23 4.15 -7.45
C PRO A 136 9.33 4.80 -8.52
N GLN A 137 8.15 5.24 -8.11
CA GLN A 137 7.17 5.84 -9.01
C GLN A 137 6.54 7.12 -8.43
N ASP A 138 6.21 8.05 -9.32
CA ASP A 138 5.43 9.24 -9.01
C ASP A 138 3.93 8.95 -9.16
N ARG A 139 3.11 9.53 -8.28
CA ARG A 139 1.66 9.55 -8.44
C ARG A 139 1.28 10.47 -9.59
N VAL A 140 0.37 9.99 -10.41
CA VAL A 140 -0.18 10.80 -11.50
C VAL A 140 -1.25 11.72 -10.93
N GLN A 141 -0.98 13.02 -10.90
CA GLN A 141 -1.97 14.02 -10.50
C GLN A 141 -3.07 14.15 -11.57
N TYR A 142 -4.31 13.86 -11.17
CA TYR A 142 -5.51 14.17 -11.95
C TYR A 142 -6.01 15.57 -11.55
N ILE A 143 -6.04 16.50 -12.51
CA ILE A 143 -6.74 17.79 -12.35
C ILE A 143 -8.08 17.72 -13.09
N SER A 144 -9.00 18.65 -12.81
CA SER A 144 -10.37 18.66 -13.36
C SER A 144 -10.46 18.63 -14.89
N LYS A 145 -9.37 18.93 -15.60
CA LYS A 145 -9.25 18.88 -17.08
C LYS A 145 -8.43 17.69 -17.62
N GLY A 146 -8.11 16.69 -16.79
CA GLY A 146 -7.31 15.52 -17.16
C GLY A 146 -5.97 15.40 -16.43
N ARG A 147 -5.05 14.59 -16.95
CA ARG A 147 -3.70 14.42 -16.37
C ARG A 147 -2.87 15.69 -16.61
N LYS A 148 -2.26 16.25 -15.56
CA LYS A 148 -1.39 17.44 -15.70
C LYS A 148 -0.05 17.13 -16.40
N ASN A 149 0.30 15.86 -16.58
CA ASN A 149 1.53 15.45 -17.27
C ASN A 149 1.27 14.28 -18.23
N ARG A 150 1.65 14.46 -19.50
CA ARG A 150 1.90 13.38 -20.47
C ARG A 150 3.24 12.66 -20.19
N ASN A 151 4.04 13.14 -19.23
CA ASN A 151 5.35 12.59 -18.89
C ASN A 151 5.26 11.41 -17.92
N THR A 152 6.31 10.58 -17.99
CA THR A 152 6.46 9.27 -17.34
C THR A 152 6.15 9.33 -15.84
N ASN A 153 5.59 8.25 -15.28
CA ASN A 153 5.45 8.07 -13.82
C ASN A 153 6.77 7.67 -13.13
N ARG A 154 7.91 7.80 -13.81
CA ARG A 154 9.21 7.52 -13.21
C ARG A 154 9.60 8.67 -12.30
N MET A 155 10.04 8.30 -11.11
CA MET A 155 10.62 9.22 -10.14
C MET A 155 11.89 9.88 -10.72
N PRO A 156 12.13 11.17 -10.47
CA PRO A 156 13.38 11.82 -10.87
C PRO A 156 14.61 11.11 -10.24
N PRO A 157 15.77 11.02 -10.92
CA PRO A 157 16.92 10.25 -10.42
C PRO A 157 17.37 10.62 -9.00
N ALA A 158 17.49 11.92 -8.70
CA ALA A 158 17.89 12.38 -7.37
C ALA A 158 16.92 11.94 -6.26
N GLU A 159 15.62 11.90 -6.57
CA GLU A 159 14.59 11.42 -5.64
C GLU A 159 14.58 9.90 -5.56
N ALA A 160 14.89 9.20 -6.66
CA ALA A 160 15.01 7.75 -6.66
C ALA A 160 16.12 7.29 -5.69
N ASP A 161 17.22 8.02 -5.58
CA ASP A 161 18.28 7.73 -4.59
C ASP A 161 17.81 7.91 -3.15
N HIS A 162 16.98 8.93 -2.88
CA HIS A 162 16.37 9.12 -1.55
C HIS A 162 15.35 8.02 -1.23
N TRP A 163 14.54 7.65 -2.22
CA TRP A 163 13.60 6.55 -2.10
C TRP A 163 14.34 5.24 -1.82
N LEU A 164 15.38 4.92 -2.59
CA LEU A 164 16.15 3.70 -2.45
C LEU A 164 16.83 3.63 -1.08
N ARG A 165 17.42 4.74 -0.61
CA ARG A 165 17.98 4.84 0.74
C ARG A 165 16.93 4.54 1.82
N CYS A 166 15.73 5.10 1.70
CA CYS A 166 14.64 4.80 2.64
C CYS A 166 14.24 3.32 2.59
N MET A 167 13.94 2.80 1.39
CA MET A 167 13.39 1.45 1.21
C MET A 167 14.41 0.34 1.49
N ALA A 168 15.70 0.56 1.22
CA ALA A 168 16.76 -0.40 1.52
C ALA A 168 16.92 -0.67 3.02
N THR A 169 16.51 0.28 3.88
CA THR A 169 16.56 0.10 5.35
C THR A 169 15.33 -0.58 5.93
N MET A 170 14.33 -0.90 5.10
CA MET A 170 13.09 -1.53 5.52
C MET A 170 13.20 -3.06 5.38
N PRO A 171 13.17 -3.83 6.49
CA PRO A 171 13.12 -5.29 6.38
C PRO A 171 11.89 -5.72 5.58
N ILE A 172 12.02 -6.76 4.76
CA ILE A 172 10.94 -7.22 3.88
C ILE A 172 9.65 -7.58 4.65
N ALA A 173 9.79 -8.12 5.87
CA ALA A 173 8.68 -8.41 6.78
C ALA A 173 7.94 -7.15 7.28
N GLN A 174 8.54 -5.96 7.10
CA GLN A 174 7.92 -4.66 7.38
C GLN A 174 7.42 -3.95 6.12
N THR A 175 7.78 -4.46 4.94
CA THR A 175 7.25 -4.07 3.63
C THR A 175 5.93 -4.78 3.36
N ILE A 176 5.83 -6.04 3.76
CA ILE A 176 4.64 -6.86 3.49
C ILE A 176 4.19 -7.55 4.77
N GLN A 177 2.93 -7.37 5.12
CA GLN A 177 2.29 -7.93 6.29
C GLN A 177 1.14 -8.84 5.89
N PHE A 178 1.06 -10.01 6.55
CA PHE A 178 0.01 -11.00 6.34
C PHE A 178 -0.82 -11.17 7.61
N GLY A 179 -2.08 -11.59 7.47
CA GLY A 179 -2.91 -11.97 8.61
C GLY A 179 -4.15 -12.77 8.21
N GLY A 180 -4.66 -13.55 9.17
CA GLY A 180 -5.85 -14.38 8.99
C GLY A 180 -5.61 -15.77 8.42
N PHE A 181 -4.35 -16.16 8.18
CA PHE A 181 -3.98 -17.50 7.72
C PHE A 181 -3.76 -18.46 8.91
N ALA A 182 -4.24 -19.70 8.80
CA ALA A 182 -4.13 -20.71 9.86
C ALA A 182 -2.68 -21.16 10.18
N LYS A 183 -1.75 -21.01 9.22
CA LYS A 183 -0.30 -21.20 9.43
C LYS A 183 0.42 -19.87 9.24
N PRO A 184 1.50 -19.58 10.01
CA PRO A 184 2.28 -18.35 9.84
C PRO A 184 2.98 -18.38 8.48
N VAL A 185 2.33 -17.82 7.45
CA VAL A 185 2.91 -17.73 6.10
C VAL A 185 4.20 -16.89 6.16
N THR A 186 4.28 -15.93 7.09
CA THR A 186 5.47 -15.14 7.46
C THR A 186 6.74 -15.95 7.67
N SER A 187 6.66 -17.17 8.22
CA SER A 187 7.83 -18.02 8.49
C SER A 187 8.43 -18.67 7.23
N ARG A 188 7.67 -18.73 6.12
CA ARG A 188 8.09 -19.36 4.86
C ARG A 188 8.69 -18.35 3.86
N PHE A 189 8.62 -17.05 4.18
CA PHE A 189 9.06 -15.96 3.31
C PHE A 189 10.52 -15.52 3.51
N SER A 190 11.37 -16.36 4.10
CA SER A 190 12.73 -15.93 4.44
C SER A 190 13.70 -15.86 3.26
N HIS A 191 13.46 -16.49 2.10
CA HIS A 191 14.54 -16.70 1.13
C HIS A 191 14.22 -16.67 -0.38
N LEU A 192 13.11 -16.10 -0.84
CA LEU A 192 12.90 -15.88 -2.28
C LEU A 192 12.16 -14.56 -2.54
N GLU A 193 12.67 -13.81 -3.52
CA GLU A 193 12.13 -12.58 -4.13
C GLU A 193 12.47 -11.24 -3.46
N MET A 194 13.72 -10.74 -3.66
CA MET A 194 14.07 -9.33 -3.94
C MET A 194 15.49 -9.19 -4.54
N ALA A 195 15.89 -10.08 -5.46
CA ALA A 195 17.15 -9.89 -6.20
C ALA A 195 17.21 -8.55 -6.95
N THR A 196 16.05 -7.92 -7.20
CA THR A 196 15.89 -6.67 -7.94
C THR A 196 16.35 -5.42 -7.18
N ILE A 197 16.19 -5.33 -5.85
CA ILE A 197 16.64 -4.13 -5.10
C ILE A 197 18.16 -4.09 -4.94
N ILE A 198 18.81 -5.24 -4.78
CA ILE A 198 20.28 -5.32 -4.69
C ILE A 198 20.93 -5.11 -6.06
N GLY A 199 20.24 -5.49 -7.15
CA GLY A 199 20.68 -5.22 -8.52
C GLY A 199 20.67 -3.74 -8.90
N ASP A 200 19.66 -2.99 -8.45
CA ASP A 200 19.52 -1.55 -8.71
C ASP A 200 20.48 -0.67 -7.86
N LEU A 201 21.25 -1.26 -6.93
CA LEU A 201 22.31 -0.60 -6.15
C LEU A 201 23.68 -0.57 -6.87
N LYS A 202 23.76 -1.04 -8.11
CA LYS A 202 25.00 -1.07 -8.90
C LYS A 202 25.14 0.12 -9.83
#